data_AF-A0A443J398-F1
#
_entry.id   AF-A0A443J398-F1
#
_cell.length_a   1.000
_cell.length_b   1.000
_cell.length_c   1.000
_cell.angle_alpha   90.00
_cell.angle_beta   90.00
_cell.angle_gamma   90.00
#
_symmetry.space_group_name_H-M   'P 1'
#
loop_
_entity.id
_entity.type
_entity.pdbx_description
1 polymer ?
#
loop_
_entity_poly.entity_id
_entity_poly.type
_entity_poly.pdbx_seq_one_letter_code
_entity_poly.pdbx_strand_id
1 'polypeptide(L)'
;MTPAARLSAAITILDAIREGAPAEQALTNWARASRYAGSGDRAAVRDHVFDALRCRGSFALLGGGESGRNLILGLLRVQGADAVALFTGEGHAPAPLTAEEASLLAAPLPEAGALALHDWPDWLRPQLAADLGADFAAVSLAMRGRAPVFLRVNTGRTDRAGAQAALAAEGIDSLPHPLAETALRVISGARRVQSSAAYRDGLVELQDAASQAAVETVSPAGRARVLDYCAGGGGKALALAARAPDARIVAHDIDPGRMRDIPARAKRAGARITLAPPGGVSGMFDLVMVDAPCSGSGTWRRTPDAKWRLTPEALARLVGLQQEILAAAARHVAPGGALLYMTCSLLDCENGAQIRRFVERGIFGIVAEHRFLPLGPAEEAADGFYAAQLHRLR
;
A
#
# COMPACT_ATOMS: atom_id res chain seq x y z
N MET A 1 22.61 9.14 17.86
CA MET A 1 22.72 7.82 18.53
C MET A 1 23.79 6.98 17.83
N THR A 2 24.49 6.09 18.54
CA THR A 2 25.40 5.12 17.89
C THR A 2 24.60 4.10 17.07
N PRO A 3 25.20 3.42 16.07
CA PRO A 3 24.53 2.32 15.37
C PRO A 3 23.97 1.25 16.32
N ALA A 4 24.74 0.81 17.30
CA ALA A 4 24.29 -0.16 18.30
C ALA A 4 23.09 0.34 19.12
N ALA A 5 23.08 1.60 19.55
CA ALA A 5 21.96 2.19 20.28
C ALA A 5 20.66 2.25 19.44
N ARG A 6 20.78 2.44 18.12
CA ARG A 6 19.63 2.39 17.20
C ARG A 6 19.05 0.97 17.12
N LEU A 7 19.89 -0.05 17.16
CA LEU A 7 19.45 -1.45 17.21
C LEU A 7 18.71 -1.75 18.52
N SER A 8 19.23 -1.32 19.66
CA SER A 8 18.54 -1.47 20.96
C SER A 8 17.15 -0.83 20.94
N ALA A 9 17.03 0.39 20.39
CA ALA A 9 15.75 1.04 20.19
C ALA A 9 14.80 0.24 19.28
N ALA A 10 15.31 -0.29 18.15
CA ALA A 10 14.51 -1.10 17.25
C ALA A 10 14.04 -2.41 17.90
N ILE A 11 14.88 -3.06 18.71
CA ILE A 11 14.53 -4.26 19.49
C ILE A 11 13.32 -3.97 20.39
N THR A 12 13.39 -2.92 21.22
CA THR A 12 12.31 -2.55 22.13
C THR A 12 11.01 -2.25 21.39
N ILE A 13 11.08 -1.57 20.24
CA ILE A 13 9.89 -1.26 19.44
C ILE A 13 9.29 -2.53 18.83
N LEU A 14 10.12 -3.44 18.32
CA LEU A 14 9.66 -4.71 17.77
C LEU A 14 9.01 -5.60 18.84
N ASP A 15 9.54 -5.62 20.06
CA ASP A 15 8.92 -6.34 21.18
C ASP A 15 7.55 -5.77 21.53
N ALA A 16 7.40 -4.44 21.60
CA ALA A 16 6.10 -3.80 21.81
C ALA A 16 5.09 -4.13 20.68
N ILE A 17 5.56 -4.23 19.44
CA ILE A 17 4.72 -4.62 18.30
C ILE A 17 4.29 -6.08 18.40
N ARG A 18 5.21 -6.97 18.81
CA ARG A 18 4.91 -8.38 19.07
C ARG A 18 3.85 -8.53 20.16
N GLU A 19 3.87 -7.66 21.17
CA GLU A 19 2.87 -7.59 22.25
C GLU A 19 1.53 -6.97 21.83
N GLY A 20 1.40 -6.51 20.57
CA GLY A 20 0.14 -6.08 19.96
C GLY A 20 0.08 -4.59 19.59
N ALA A 21 1.12 -3.80 19.85
CA ALA A 21 1.13 -2.40 19.45
C ALA A 21 1.19 -2.24 17.91
N PRO A 22 0.38 -1.37 17.29
CA PRO A 22 0.58 -0.99 15.89
C PRO A 22 1.96 -0.35 15.67
N ALA A 23 2.63 -0.66 14.56
CA ALA A 23 4.01 -0.23 14.35
C ALA A 23 4.20 1.29 14.36
N GLU A 24 3.30 2.02 13.69
CA GLU A 24 3.33 3.50 13.69
C GLU A 24 3.14 4.09 15.08
N GLN A 25 2.28 3.47 15.90
CA GLN A 25 2.04 3.91 17.27
C GLN A 25 3.26 3.63 18.15
N ALA A 26 3.85 2.43 18.06
CA ALA A 26 5.06 2.06 18.79
C ALA A 26 6.24 2.99 18.45
N LEU A 27 6.46 3.27 17.17
CA LEU A 27 7.48 4.22 16.70
C LEU A 27 7.22 5.64 17.21
N THR A 28 5.96 6.10 17.17
CA THR A 28 5.58 7.44 17.66
C THR A 28 5.79 7.56 19.16
N ASN A 29 5.43 6.54 19.93
CA ASN A 29 5.61 6.50 21.37
C ASN A 29 7.09 6.52 21.75
N TRP A 30 7.90 5.67 21.11
CA TRP A 30 9.36 5.68 21.30
C TRP A 30 9.96 7.04 20.92
N ALA A 31 9.52 7.63 19.81
CA ALA A 31 9.98 8.94 19.36
C ALA A 31 9.68 10.03 20.40
N ARG A 32 8.48 10.05 21.00
CA ARG A 32 8.12 11.02 22.04
C ARG A 32 8.93 10.85 23.32
N ALA A 33 9.22 9.61 23.70
CA ALA A 33 10.05 9.28 24.86
C ALA A 33 11.54 9.61 24.62
N SER A 34 12.03 9.42 23.39
CA SER A 34 13.45 9.57 23.03
C SER A 34 13.75 10.97 22.49
N ARG A 35 13.68 11.99 23.35
CA ARG A 35 13.90 13.40 22.96
C ARG A 35 15.31 13.67 22.44
N TYR A 36 16.29 12.86 22.83
CA TYR A 36 17.69 12.94 22.38
C TYR A 36 17.90 12.45 20.93
N ALA A 37 16.94 11.71 20.35
CA ALA A 37 17.08 11.19 19.00
C ALA A 37 16.80 12.28 17.95
N GLY A 38 17.78 12.56 17.08
CA GLY A 38 17.60 13.48 15.96
C GLY A 38 16.73 12.88 14.83
N SER A 39 16.41 13.67 13.81
CA SER A 39 15.64 13.21 12.65
C SER A 39 16.30 12.04 11.91
N GLY A 40 17.63 12.07 11.77
CA GLY A 40 18.41 10.98 11.19
C GLY A 40 18.37 9.69 12.02
N ASP A 41 18.44 9.81 13.36
CA ASP A 41 18.34 8.65 14.26
C ASP A 41 16.95 8.02 14.18
N ARG A 42 15.89 8.84 14.21
CA ARG A 42 14.50 8.36 14.10
C ARG A 42 14.24 7.67 12.77
N ALA A 43 14.80 8.20 11.68
CA ALA A 43 14.72 7.56 10.37
C ALA A 43 15.40 6.19 10.35
N ALA A 44 16.63 6.09 10.88
CA ALA A 44 17.36 4.83 10.93
C ALA A 44 16.66 3.76 11.80
N VAL A 45 16.16 4.14 12.98
CA VAL A 45 15.37 3.21 13.84
C VAL A 45 14.10 2.76 13.12
N ARG A 46 13.39 3.69 12.46
CA ARG A 46 12.21 3.37 11.65
C ARG A 46 12.55 2.37 10.54
N ASP A 47 13.64 2.61 9.81
CA ASP A 47 14.07 1.73 8.71
C ASP A 47 14.35 0.31 9.24
N HIS A 48 15.11 0.14 10.33
CA HIS A 48 15.33 -1.17 10.96
C HIS A 48 14.02 -1.88 11.35
N VAL A 49 13.09 -1.17 11.99
CA VAL A 49 11.80 -1.75 12.42
C VAL A 49 10.98 -2.20 11.21
N PHE A 50 10.84 -1.36 10.18
CA PHE A 50 10.05 -1.72 9.00
C PHE A 50 10.70 -2.80 8.14
N ASP A 51 12.03 -2.81 8.00
CA ASP A 51 12.77 -3.85 7.31
C ASP A 51 12.58 -5.20 8.02
N ALA A 52 12.67 -5.20 9.36
CA ALA A 52 12.40 -6.38 10.17
C ALA A 52 10.96 -6.88 10.03
N LEU A 53 9.97 -5.99 10.01
CA LEU A 53 8.57 -6.39 9.88
C LEU A 53 8.22 -6.94 8.49
N ARG A 54 8.83 -6.40 7.42
CA ARG A 54 8.64 -6.93 6.05
C ARG A 54 9.14 -8.35 5.96
N CYS A 55 10.26 -8.65 6.60
CA CYS A 55 10.91 -9.96 6.58
C CYS A 55 10.73 -10.73 7.91
N ARG A 56 9.64 -10.50 8.66
CA ARG A 56 9.51 -10.99 10.04
C ARG A 56 9.72 -12.49 10.17
N GLY A 57 9.08 -13.30 9.33
CA GLY A 57 9.15 -14.75 9.46
C GLY A 57 10.52 -15.31 9.04
N SER A 58 11.10 -14.79 7.96
CA SER A 58 12.45 -15.17 7.56
C SER A 58 13.51 -14.70 8.56
N PHE A 59 13.38 -13.50 9.14
CA PHE A 59 14.31 -13.03 10.17
C PHE A 59 14.12 -13.75 11.50
N ALA A 60 12.91 -14.17 11.83
CA ALA A 60 12.68 -15.02 13.00
C ALA A 60 13.41 -16.36 12.85
N LEU A 61 13.32 -16.99 11.68
CA LEU A 61 14.08 -18.20 11.34
C LEU A 61 15.59 -17.96 11.41
N LEU A 62 16.07 -16.88 10.79
CA LEU A 62 17.48 -16.55 10.69
C LEU A 62 18.12 -16.02 11.98
N GLY A 63 17.31 -15.57 12.93
CA GLY A 63 17.73 -15.05 14.23
C GLY A 63 17.37 -15.94 15.42
N GLY A 64 16.73 -17.10 15.18
CA GLY A 64 16.46 -18.12 16.18
C GLY A 64 15.26 -17.85 17.11
N GLY A 65 14.30 -17.00 16.71
CA GLY A 65 13.11 -16.71 17.52
C GLY A 65 12.32 -15.49 17.06
N GLU A 66 11.24 -15.15 17.74
CA GLU A 66 10.36 -14.04 17.36
C GLU A 66 10.54 -12.74 18.15
N SER A 67 11.49 -12.68 19.10
CA SER A 67 11.74 -11.44 19.85
C SER A 67 12.30 -10.34 18.94
N GLY A 68 12.17 -9.08 19.35
CA GLY A 68 12.79 -7.95 18.66
C GLY A 68 14.29 -8.16 18.47
N ARG A 69 14.97 -8.76 19.45
CA ARG A 69 16.38 -9.15 19.36
C ARG A 69 16.62 -10.14 18.22
N ASN A 70 15.86 -11.23 18.16
CA ASN A 70 16.01 -12.25 17.13
C ASN A 70 15.75 -11.65 15.73
N LEU A 71 14.73 -10.82 15.58
CA LEU A 71 14.41 -10.16 14.31
C LEU A 71 15.55 -9.25 13.84
N ILE A 72 16.18 -8.51 14.75
CA ILE A 72 17.35 -7.67 14.43
C ILE A 72 18.58 -8.51 14.10
N LEU A 73 18.81 -9.63 14.79
CA LEU A 73 19.89 -10.55 14.43
C LEU A 73 19.69 -11.13 13.03
N GLY A 74 18.45 -11.55 12.70
CA GLY A 74 18.10 -12.01 11.36
C GLY A 74 18.31 -10.94 10.28
N LEU A 75 17.95 -9.69 10.56
CA LEU A 75 18.22 -8.54 9.69
C LEU A 75 19.71 -8.35 9.44
N LEU A 76 20.52 -8.29 10.50
CA LEU A 76 21.96 -8.07 10.40
C LEU A 76 22.66 -9.20 9.63
N ARG A 77 22.20 -10.44 9.82
CA ARG A 77 22.71 -11.61 9.10
C ARG A 77 22.54 -11.47 7.60
N VAL A 78 21.34 -11.06 7.14
CA VAL A 78 21.07 -10.83 5.71
C VAL A 78 21.85 -9.63 5.16
N GLN A 79 22.11 -8.62 5.99
CA GLN A 79 22.92 -7.46 5.62
C GLN A 79 24.44 -7.75 5.62
N GLY A 80 24.88 -8.91 6.12
CA GLY A 80 26.30 -9.23 6.31
C GLY A 80 26.98 -8.31 7.32
N ALA A 81 26.22 -7.74 8.26
CA ALA A 81 26.74 -6.82 9.27
C ALA A 81 27.41 -7.59 10.42
N ASP A 82 28.49 -7.03 10.98
CA ASP A 82 29.19 -7.60 12.13
C ASP A 82 28.36 -7.41 13.41
N ALA A 83 27.55 -8.42 13.74
CA ALA A 83 26.73 -8.41 14.95
C ALA A 83 27.57 -8.42 16.23
N VAL A 84 28.78 -9.02 16.23
CA VAL A 84 29.66 -9.06 17.41
C VAL A 84 30.10 -7.64 17.78
N ALA A 85 30.47 -6.84 16.77
CA ALA A 85 30.85 -5.44 16.97
C ALA A 85 29.67 -4.54 17.40
N LEU A 86 28.43 -4.94 17.14
CA LEU A 86 27.23 -4.16 17.42
C LEU A 86 26.54 -4.55 18.74
N PHE A 87 26.75 -5.78 19.21
CA PHE A 87 26.16 -6.36 20.42
C PHE A 87 27.23 -6.46 21.51
N THR A 88 27.71 -5.33 22.01
CA THR A 88 28.81 -5.31 23.01
C THR A 88 28.31 -5.26 24.45
N GLY A 89 27.05 -4.88 24.67
CA GLY A 89 26.50 -4.54 26.00
C GLY A 89 27.02 -3.21 26.57
N GLU A 90 27.89 -2.49 25.86
CA GLU A 90 28.45 -1.23 26.33
C GLU A 90 27.51 -0.05 26.06
N GLY A 91 27.31 0.79 27.08
CA GLY A 91 26.46 1.98 26.98
C GLY A 91 25.00 1.63 26.66
N HIS A 92 24.58 1.92 25.43
CA HIS A 92 23.23 1.61 24.93
C HIS A 92 23.23 0.50 23.86
N ALA A 93 24.33 -0.24 23.71
CA ALA A 93 24.39 -1.39 22.82
C ALA A 93 23.55 -2.56 23.39
N PRO A 94 22.94 -3.40 22.53
CA PRO A 94 22.34 -4.66 22.95
C PRO A 94 23.36 -5.56 23.67
N ALA A 95 22.89 -6.42 24.58
CA ALA A 95 23.73 -7.39 25.29
C ALA A 95 24.51 -8.30 24.32
N PRO A 96 25.70 -8.79 24.72
CA PRO A 96 26.51 -9.72 23.94
C PRO A 96 25.76 -10.90 23.37
N LEU A 97 26.24 -11.41 22.23
CA LEU A 97 25.69 -12.61 21.61
C LEU A 97 25.87 -13.81 22.53
N THR A 98 24.86 -14.67 22.60
CA THR A 98 25.04 -16.00 23.19
C THR A 98 25.82 -16.90 22.22
N ALA A 99 26.32 -18.04 22.72
CA ALA A 99 27.00 -19.01 21.89
C ALA A 99 26.07 -19.57 20.78
N GLU A 100 24.79 -19.76 21.10
CA GLU A 100 23.77 -20.20 20.15
C GLU A 100 23.52 -19.15 19.06
N GLU A 101 23.39 -17.88 19.44
CA GLU A 101 23.21 -16.77 18.48
C GLU A 101 24.42 -16.64 17.55
N ALA A 102 25.63 -16.70 18.10
CA ALA A 102 26.86 -16.62 17.30
C ALA A 102 26.97 -17.80 16.32
N SER A 103 26.66 -19.02 16.76
CA SER A 103 26.65 -20.21 15.91
C SER A 103 25.63 -20.09 14.78
N LEU A 104 24.42 -19.62 15.10
CA LEU A 104 23.34 -19.46 14.13
C LEU A 104 23.65 -18.38 13.07
N LEU A 105 24.27 -17.27 13.46
CA LEU A 105 24.72 -16.22 12.54
C LEU A 105 25.84 -16.68 11.59
N ALA A 106 26.70 -17.61 12.03
CA ALA A 106 27.79 -18.15 11.23
C ALA A 106 27.34 -19.19 10.19
N ALA A 107 26.12 -19.74 10.31
CA ALA A 107 25.61 -20.71 9.36
C ALA A 107 25.36 -20.09 7.96
N PRO A 108 25.47 -20.87 6.86
CA PRO A 108 25.16 -20.39 5.52
C PRO A 108 23.73 -19.84 5.41
N LEU A 109 23.56 -18.76 4.64
CA LEU A 109 22.24 -18.21 4.36
C LEU A 109 21.50 -19.08 3.34
N PRO A 110 20.22 -19.42 3.58
CA PRO A 110 19.36 -19.99 2.55
C PRO A 110 19.13 -18.98 1.41
N GLU A 111 18.69 -19.48 0.25
CA GLU A 111 18.33 -18.63 -0.88
C GLU A 111 17.21 -17.63 -0.52
N ALA A 112 17.31 -16.41 -1.05
CA ALA A 112 16.37 -15.35 -0.77
C ALA A 112 14.92 -15.72 -1.17
N GLY A 113 14.74 -16.49 -2.25
CA GLY A 113 13.44 -16.99 -2.69
C GLY A 113 12.80 -17.93 -1.66
N ALA A 114 13.57 -18.86 -1.10
CA ALA A 114 13.09 -19.78 -0.06
C ALA A 114 12.70 -19.03 1.22
N LEU A 115 13.54 -18.09 1.65
CA LEU A 115 13.25 -17.24 2.82
C LEU A 115 11.95 -16.44 2.65
N ALA A 116 11.70 -15.90 1.46
CA ALA A 116 10.54 -15.07 1.19
C ALA A 116 9.20 -15.77 1.46
N LEU A 117 9.15 -17.10 1.32
CA LEU A 117 7.94 -17.89 1.57
C LEU A 117 7.55 -17.93 3.06
N HIS A 118 8.47 -17.58 3.96
CA HIS A 118 8.22 -17.48 5.40
C HIS A 118 7.70 -16.10 5.82
N ASP A 119 7.70 -15.11 4.95
CA ASP A 119 7.29 -13.74 5.29
C ASP A 119 5.77 -13.52 5.16
N TRP A 120 4.98 -14.59 5.23
CA TRP A 120 3.51 -14.56 5.22
C TRP A 120 2.96 -15.29 6.45
N PRO A 121 1.78 -14.91 6.97
CA PRO A 121 1.12 -15.68 8.03
C PRO A 121 0.89 -17.13 7.57
N ASP A 122 1.24 -18.10 8.43
CA ASP A 122 1.15 -19.53 8.07
C ASP A 122 -0.26 -19.95 7.66
N TRP A 123 -1.29 -19.40 8.30
CA TRP A 123 -2.70 -19.68 7.97
C TRP A 123 -3.11 -19.18 6.58
N LEU A 124 -2.49 -18.10 6.10
CA LEU A 124 -2.84 -17.44 4.84
C LEU A 124 -1.98 -17.93 3.67
N ARG A 125 -0.76 -18.39 3.96
CA ARG A 125 0.21 -18.84 2.94
C ARG A 125 -0.37 -19.84 1.93
N PRO A 126 -1.13 -20.89 2.34
CA PRO A 126 -1.73 -21.82 1.37
C PRO A 126 -2.70 -21.14 0.39
N GLN A 127 -3.52 -20.21 0.89
CA GLN A 127 -4.46 -19.45 0.06
C GLN A 127 -3.71 -18.56 -0.93
N LEU A 128 -2.69 -17.82 -0.49
CA LEU A 128 -1.87 -16.98 -1.36
C LEU A 128 -1.15 -17.80 -2.44
N ALA A 129 -0.62 -18.97 -2.07
CA ALA A 129 0.01 -19.88 -3.03
C ALA A 129 -0.98 -20.37 -4.09
N ALA A 130 -2.22 -20.68 -3.70
CA ALA A 130 -3.28 -21.06 -4.63
C ALA A 130 -3.70 -19.90 -5.56
N ASP A 131 -3.91 -18.70 -5.00
CA ASP A 131 -4.41 -17.53 -5.74
C ASP A 131 -3.36 -16.95 -6.70
N LEU A 132 -2.08 -16.97 -6.32
CA LEU A 132 -0.96 -16.44 -7.11
C LEU A 132 -0.32 -17.49 -8.01
N GLY A 133 -0.48 -18.78 -7.72
CA GLY A 133 0.08 -19.87 -8.53
C GLY A 133 1.59 -19.73 -8.74
N ALA A 134 2.03 -19.76 -10.00
CA ALA A 134 3.45 -19.63 -10.35
C ALA A 134 4.08 -18.30 -9.93
N ASP A 135 3.29 -17.23 -9.77
CA ASP A 135 3.78 -15.91 -9.37
C ASP A 135 4.07 -15.82 -7.86
N PHE A 136 3.62 -16.80 -7.05
CA PHE A 136 3.68 -16.72 -5.59
C PHE A 136 5.09 -16.47 -5.05
N ALA A 137 6.10 -17.18 -5.58
CA ALA A 137 7.48 -17.02 -5.14
C ALA A 137 8.05 -15.63 -5.50
N ALA A 138 7.79 -15.14 -6.71
CA ALA A 138 8.27 -13.83 -7.17
C ALA A 138 7.59 -12.68 -6.42
N VAL A 139 6.27 -12.77 -6.20
CA VAL A 139 5.51 -11.80 -5.38
C VAL A 139 6.02 -11.81 -3.94
N SER A 140 6.27 -12.99 -3.36
CA SER A 140 6.82 -13.11 -2.01
C SER A 140 8.15 -12.38 -1.88
N LEU A 141 9.05 -12.56 -2.86
CA LEU A 141 10.34 -11.89 -2.88
C LEU A 141 10.20 -10.35 -3.00
N ALA A 142 9.35 -9.87 -3.90
CA ALA A 142 9.13 -8.44 -4.11
C ALA A 142 8.53 -7.74 -2.88
N MET A 143 7.71 -8.44 -2.09
CA MET A 143 7.06 -7.91 -0.89
C MET A 143 8.01 -7.74 0.30
N ARG A 144 9.24 -8.24 0.21
CA ARG A 144 10.29 -8.03 1.23
C ARG A 144 10.93 -6.65 1.16
N GLY A 145 10.93 -6.03 -0.03
CA GLY A 145 11.53 -4.74 -0.29
C GLY A 145 10.64 -3.55 0.10
N ARG A 146 11.26 -2.39 0.27
CA ARG A 146 10.51 -1.13 0.42
C ARG A 146 9.81 -0.79 -0.90
N ALA A 147 8.53 -0.47 -0.83
CA ALA A 147 7.78 -0.01 -2.00
C ALA A 147 8.34 1.31 -2.56
N PRO A 148 8.50 1.44 -3.89
CA PRO A 148 8.84 2.71 -4.53
C PRO A 148 7.78 3.81 -4.25
N VAL A 149 8.20 5.06 -4.42
CA VAL A 149 7.30 6.21 -4.37
C VAL A 149 6.86 6.55 -5.79
N PHE A 150 5.55 6.51 -6.02
CA PHE A 150 4.94 6.90 -7.28
C PHE A 150 4.13 8.19 -7.10
N LEU A 151 4.12 8.96 -8.17
CA LEU A 151 3.34 10.17 -8.33
C LEU A 151 2.39 9.98 -9.51
N ARG A 152 1.18 10.51 -9.39
CA ARG A 152 0.25 10.69 -10.50
C ARG A 152 0.34 12.11 -10.99
N VAL A 153 0.59 12.29 -12.28
CA VAL A 153 0.52 13.60 -12.94
C VAL A 153 -0.94 14.06 -13.04
N ASN A 154 -1.20 15.32 -12.69
CA ASN A 154 -2.50 15.94 -12.87
C ASN A 154 -2.61 16.50 -14.30
N THR A 155 -3.20 15.70 -15.20
CA THR A 155 -3.40 16.04 -16.62
C THR A 155 -4.26 17.28 -16.85
N GLY A 156 -5.04 17.71 -15.85
CA GLY A 156 -5.79 18.97 -15.90
C GLY A 156 -4.94 20.22 -15.65
N ARG A 157 -3.66 20.06 -15.29
CA ARG A 157 -2.72 21.15 -14.95
C ARG A 157 -1.47 21.15 -15.81
N THR A 158 -0.95 19.97 -16.13
CA THR A 158 0.31 19.80 -16.87
C THR A 158 0.33 18.43 -17.56
N ASP A 159 1.21 18.26 -18.52
CA ASP A 159 1.58 16.94 -19.02
C ASP A 159 2.70 16.30 -18.17
N ARG A 160 3.06 15.06 -18.53
CA ARG A 160 4.08 14.27 -17.82
C ARG A 160 5.46 14.92 -17.89
N ALA A 161 5.84 15.48 -19.03
CA ALA A 161 7.16 16.11 -19.21
C ALA A 161 7.30 17.37 -18.36
N GLY A 162 6.26 18.21 -18.32
CA GLY A 162 6.20 19.41 -17.47
C GLY A 162 6.25 19.08 -15.98
N ALA A 163 5.53 18.03 -15.55
CA ALA A 163 5.60 17.55 -14.17
C ALA A 163 7.02 17.05 -13.80
N GLN A 164 7.66 16.28 -14.67
CA GLN A 164 9.04 15.81 -14.46
C GLN A 164 10.03 16.97 -14.37
N ALA A 165 9.92 17.97 -15.26
CA ALA A 165 10.78 19.15 -15.23
C ALA A 165 10.60 19.96 -13.92
N ALA A 166 9.36 20.15 -13.48
CA ALA A 166 9.06 20.84 -12.22
C ALA A 166 9.64 20.10 -11.00
N LEU A 167 9.53 18.78 -10.96
CA LEU A 167 10.12 17.94 -9.92
C LEU A 167 11.66 18.00 -9.92
N ALA A 168 12.28 17.91 -11.10
CA ALA A 168 13.73 17.95 -11.27
C ALA A 168 14.33 19.28 -10.79
N ALA A 169 13.64 20.40 -11.05
CA ALA A 169 14.05 21.73 -10.58
C ALA A 169 14.14 21.83 -9.03
N GLU A 170 13.45 20.95 -8.30
CA GLU A 170 13.47 20.87 -6.83
C GLU A 170 14.33 19.69 -6.30
N GLY A 171 15.11 19.06 -7.18
CA GLY A 171 15.99 17.93 -6.87
C GLY A 171 15.22 16.64 -6.58
N ILE A 172 14.13 16.40 -7.32
CA ILE A 172 13.35 15.17 -7.29
C ILE A 172 13.42 14.53 -8.67
N ASP A 173 14.32 13.55 -8.82
CA ASP A 173 14.45 12.81 -10.08
C ASP A 173 13.32 11.80 -10.21
N SER A 174 12.72 11.71 -11.39
CA SER A 174 11.63 10.76 -11.65
C SER A 174 11.66 10.20 -13.08
N LEU A 175 11.21 8.96 -13.22
CA LEU A 175 11.06 8.27 -14.51
C LEU A 175 9.59 7.92 -14.77
N PRO A 176 9.13 7.94 -16.02
CA PRO A 176 7.81 7.41 -16.37
C PRO A 176 7.70 5.93 -16.00
N HIS A 177 6.52 5.49 -15.60
CA HIS A 177 6.26 4.08 -15.34
C HIS A 177 5.23 3.54 -16.34
N PRO A 178 5.47 2.39 -16.99
CA PRO A 178 4.61 1.91 -18.08
C PRO A 178 3.23 1.44 -17.63
N LEU A 179 3.04 1.22 -16.32
CA LEU A 179 1.77 0.70 -15.79
C LEU A 179 0.60 1.69 -15.91
N ALA A 180 0.87 2.99 -15.92
CA ALA A 180 -0.15 4.02 -16.09
C ALA A 180 0.44 5.23 -16.82
N GLU A 181 -0.33 5.84 -17.73
CA GLU A 181 0.16 6.97 -18.56
C GLU A 181 0.61 8.16 -17.71
N THR A 182 -0.08 8.36 -16.59
CA THR A 182 0.14 9.45 -15.63
C THR A 182 1.17 9.13 -14.54
N ALA A 183 1.74 7.93 -14.51
CA ALA A 183 2.63 7.51 -13.44
C ALA A 183 4.07 7.99 -13.62
N LEU A 184 4.61 8.60 -12.56
CA LEU A 184 6.02 8.92 -12.39
C LEU A 184 6.57 8.19 -11.17
N ARG A 185 7.65 7.43 -11.35
CA ARG A 185 8.40 6.80 -10.29
C ARG A 185 9.50 7.72 -9.81
N VAL A 186 9.53 8.00 -8.51
CA VAL A 186 10.57 8.83 -7.90
C VAL A 186 11.85 8.01 -7.70
N ILE A 187 12.94 8.45 -8.31
CA ILE A 187 14.27 7.81 -8.24
C ILE A 187 15.09 8.39 -7.09
N SER A 188 14.98 9.71 -6.86
CA SER A 188 15.69 10.42 -5.80
C SER A 188 14.81 11.53 -5.21
N GLY A 189 15.16 12.05 -4.02
CA GLY A 189 14.44 13.20 -3.46
C GLY A 189 13.04 12.90 -2.90
N ALA A 190 12.64 11.64 -2.71
CA ALA A 190 11.30 11.26 -2.25
C ALA A 190 10.81 11.99 -0.97
N ARG A 191 11.72 12.32 -0.05
CA ARG A 191 11.39 13.06 1.19
C ARG A 191 10.98 14.52 0.94
N ARG A 192 11.30 15.08 -0.24
CA ARG A 192 11.01 16.48 -0.63
C ARG A 192 9.69 16.62 -1.37
N VAL A 193 9.07 15.53 -1.82
CA VAL A 193 7.86 15.56 -2.68
C VAL A 193 6.75 16.37 -2.04
N GLN A 194 6.36 16.10 -0.79
CA GLN A 194 5.24 16.79 -0.16
C GLN A 194 5.52 18.28 0.08
N SER A 195 6.80 18.66 0.18
CA SER A 195 7.26 20.04 0.32
C SER A 195 7.66 20.68 -1.00
N SER A 196 7.40 20.05 -2.14
CA SER A 196 7.73 20.63 -3.45
C SER A 196 6.60 21.54 -3.94
N ALA A 197 6.94 22.54 -4.75
CA ALA A 197 5.96 23.34 -5.48
C ALA A 197 5.13 22.44 -6.41
N ALA A 198 5.76 21.49 -7.10
CA ALA A 198 5.04 20.54 -7.96
C ALA A 198 3.88 19.80 -7.23
N TYR A 199 4.08 19.40 -5.97
CA TYR A 199 3.00 18.81 -5.17
C TYR A 199 2.03 19.87 -4.65
N ARG A 200 2.54 20.97 -4.05
CA ARG A 200 1.69 22.01 -3.43
C ARG A 200 0.79 22.74 -4.41
N ASP A 201 1.23 22.88 -5.65
CA ASP A 201 0.48 23.56 -6.72
C ASP A 201 -0.41 22.57 -7.50
N GLY A 202 -0.42 21.30 -7.09
CA GLY A 202 -1.33 20.28 -7.61
C GLY A 202 -0.95 19.75 -8.99
N LEU A 203 0.32 19.88 -9.39
CA LEU A 203 0.83 19.27 -10.63
C LEU A 203 0.94 17.75 -10.51
N VAL A 204 1.21 17.25 -9.30
CA VAL A 204 1.30 15.82 -8.99
C VAL A 204 0.59 15.45 -7.69
N GLU A 205 0.18 14.19 -7.57
CA GLU A 205 -0.38 13.59 -6.36
C GLU A 205 0.42 12.33 -5.98
N LEU A 206 0.55 12.04 -4.68
CA LEU A 206 1.12 10.77 -4.23
C LEU A 206 0.10 9.65 -4.44
N GLN A 207 0.38 8.72 -5.35
CA GLN A 207 -0.47 7.57 -5.64
C GLN A 207 0.34 6.46 -6.31
N ASP A 208 0.18 5.22 -5.85
CA ASP A 208 0.81 4.04 -6.46
C ASP A 208 0.39 3.85 -7.93
N ALA A 209 1.32 3.38 -8.78
CA ALA A 209 1.07 3.20 -10.20
C ALA A 209 -0.04 2.19 -10.49
N ALA A 210 -0.20 1.12 -9.70
CA ALA A 210 -1.26 0.14 -9.90
C ALA A 210 -2.64 0.73 -9.59
N SER A 211 -2.74 1.61 -8.58
CA SER A 211 -3.97 2.34 -8.29
C SER A 211 -4.31 3.38 -9.37
N GLN A 212 -3.32 3.92 -10.09
CA GLN A 212 -3.54 4.80 -11.25
C GLN A 212 -4.07 3.98 -12.42
N ALA A 213 -3.39 2.88 -12.75
CA ALA A 213 -3.74 1.96 -13.82
C ALA A 213 -5.17 1.42 -13.67
N ALA A 214 -5.57 1.06 -12.45
CA ALA A 214 -6.93 0.62 -12.14
C ALA A 214 -7.99 1.66 -12.55
N VAL A 215 -7.75 2.95 -12.33
CA VAL A 215 -8.67 4.01 -12.76
C VAL A 215 -8.60 4.23 -14.27
N GLU A 216 -7.44 4.03 -14.90
CA GLU A 216 -7.25 4.13 -16.35
C GLU A 216 -8.02 3.06 -17.13
N THR A 217 -8.33 1.89 -16.52
CA THR A 217 -9.15 0.82 -17.13
C THR A 217 -10.55 1.26 -17.57
N VAL A 218 -11.09 2.34 -16.96
CA VAL A 218 -12.37 2.91 -17.36
C VAL A 218 -12.18 4.24 -18.06
N SER A 219 -12.86 4.41 -19.20
CA SER A 219 -12.94 5.70 -19.88
C SER A 219 -14.02 6.57 -19.23
N PRO A 220 -13.68 7.79 -18.77
CA PRO A 220 -14.67 8.75 -18.31
C PRO A 220 -15.32 9.52 -19.47
N ALA A 221 -14.84 9.37 -20.71
CA ALA A 221 -15.39 10.07 -21.86
C ALA A 221 -16.88 9.73 -22.05
N GLY A 222 -17.72 10.76 -22.21
CA GLY A 222 -19.17 10.62 -22.31
C GLY A 222 -19.90 10.33 -20.99
N ARG A 223 -19.20 10.29 -19.85
CA ARG A 223 -19.79 10.06 -18.52
C ARG A 223 -19.90 11.37 -17.76
N ALA A 224 -21.13 11.90 -17.67
CA ALA A 224 -21.38 13.20 -17.05
C ALA A 224 -21.49 13.14 -15.52
N ARG A 225 -21.87 11.97 -14.97
CA ARG A 225 -22.08 11.77 -13.53
C ARG A 225 -21.26 10.58 -13.05
N VAL A 226 -20.36 10.84 -12.10
CA VAL A 226 -19.48 9.84 -11.52
C VAL A 226 -19.66 9.81 -10.01
N LEU A 227 -19.72 8.60 -9.45
CA LEU A 227 -19.74 8.37 -8.01
C LEU A 227 -18.49 7.58 -7.60
N ASP A 228 -17.73 8.11 -6.66
CA ASP A 228 -16.72 7.36 -5.89
C ASP A 228 -17.36 6.95 -4.56
N TYR A 229 -17.81 5.69 -4.46
CA TYR A 229 -18.68 5.23 -3.36
C TYR A 229 -17.92 4.92 -2.06
N CYS A 230 -16.62 4.64 -2.17
CA CYS A 230 -15.70 4.37 -1.07
C CYS A 230 -14.46 5.26 -1.22
N ALA A 231 -14.68 6.57 -1.28
CA ALA A 231 -13.69 7.52 -1.75
C ALA A 231 -12.42 7.59 -0.89
N GLY A 232 -12.52 7.26 0.41
CA GLY A 232 -11.44 7.46 1.36
C GLY A 232 -10.88 8.87 1.26
N GLY A 233 -9.55 8.99 1.07
CA GLY A 233 -8.88 10.28 0.87
C GLY A 233 -9.10 10.94 -0.52
N GLY A 234 -9.91 10.36 -1.40
CA GLY A 234 -10.31 10.92 -2.71
C GLY A 234 -9.28 10.80 -3.83
N GLY A 235 -8.27 9.94 -3.69
CA GLY A 235 -7.21 9.79 -4.70
C GLY A 235 -7.77 9.43 -6.09
N LYS A 236 -8.73 8.51 -6.14
CA LYS A 236 -9.34 8.03 -7.40
C LYS A 236 -10.34 9.03 -7.98
N ALA A 237 -11.17 9.66 -7.15
CA ALA A 237 -12.00 10.80 -7.56
C ALA A 237 -11.17 11.93 -8.21
N LEU A 238 -10.01 12.28 -7.63
CA LEU A 238 -9.10 13.27 -8.21
C LEU A 238 -8.47 12.81 -9.54
N ALA A 239 -8.17 11.51 -9.69
CA ALA A 239 -7.67 10.97 -10.96
C ALA A 239 -8.70 11.12 -12.07
N LEU A 240 -9.96 10.81 -11.78
CA LEU A 240 -11.06 10.99 -12.73
C LEU A 240 -11.31 12.48 -13.04
N ALA A 241 -11.27 13.36 -12.03
CA ALA A 241 -11.44 14.80 -12.23
C ALA A 241 -10.42 15.38 -13.22
N ALA A 242 -9.17 14.90 -13.17
CA ALA A 242 -8.11 15.32 -14.08
C ALA A 242 -8.31 14.83 -15.53
N ARG A 243 -9.02 13.70 -15.71
CA ARG A 243 -9.30 13.09 -17.03
C ARG A 243 -10.65 13.55 -17.62
N ALA A 244 -11.56 14.03 -16.79
CA ALA A 244 -12.89 14.50 -17.19
C ALA A 244 -13.28 15.75 -16.38
N PRO A 245 -12.76 16.94 -16.74
CA PRO A 245 -12.97 18.18 -15.97
C PRO A 245 -14.43 18.65 -15.92
N ASP A 246 -15.25 18.19 -16.87
CA ASP A 246 -16.68 18.51 -16.96
C ASP A 246 -17.58 17.49 -16.24
N ALA A 247 -17.02 16.36 -15.78
CA ALA A 247 -17.79 15.37 -15.05
C ALA A 247 -18.19 15.90 -13.67
N ARG A 248 -19.45 15.63 -13.29
CA ARG A 248 -19.93 15.85 -11.93
C ARG A 248 -19.52 14.67 -11.07
N ILE A 249 -18.51 14.86 -10.24
CA ILE A 249 -17.97 13.82 -9.37
C ILE A 249 -18.55 13.99 -7.96
N VAL A 250 -19.19 12.93 -7.48
CA VAL A 250 -19.65 12.79 -6.10
C VAL A 250 -18.75 11.80 -5.39
N ALA A 251 -18.21 12.18 -4.23
CA ALA A 251 -17.45 11.30 -3.36
C ALA A 251 -18.28 10.97 -2.11
N HIS A 252 -18.31 9.69 -1.76
CA HIS A 252 -18.99 9.16 -0.59
C HIS A 252 -18.04 8.19 0.14
N ASP A 253 -18.16 8.14 1.46
CA ASP A 253 -17.59 7.09 2.29
C ASP A 253 -18.50 6.93 3.51
N ILE A 254 -18.62 5.71 4.02
CA ILE A 254 -19.43 5.45 5.22
C ILE A 254 -18.80 6.09 6.46
N ASP A 255 -17.46 6.19 6.47
CA ASP A 255 -16.72 6.94 7.47
C ASP A 255 -16.36 8.33 6.92
N PRO A 256 -17.07 9.40 7.32
CA PRO A 256 -16.81 10.75 6.84
C PRO A 256 -15.41 11.24 7.22
N GLY A 257 -14.79 10.67 8.27
CA GLY A 257 -13.43 10.99 8.69
C GLY A 257 -12.39 10.64 7.63
N ARG A 258 -12.64 9.62 6.79
CA ARG A 258 -11.74 9.24 5.69
C ARG A 258 -11.74 10.27 4.55
N MET A 259 -12.86 10.99 4.36
CA MET A 259 -13.03 12.02 3.32
C MET A 259 -12.51 13.41 3.74
N ARG A 260 -12.03 13.57 4.98
CA ARG A 260 -11.65 14.88 5.54
C ARG A 260 -10.64 15.66 4.68
N ASP A 261 -9.76 14.95 3.97
CA ASP A 261 -8.68 15.56 3.18
C ASP A 261 -9.14 15.94 1.76
N ILE A 262 -10.29 15.42 1.29
CA ILE A 262 -10.78 15.63 -0.09
C ILE A 262 -10.92 17.11 -0.44
N PRO A 263 -11.54 17.99 0.38
CA PRO A 263 -11.73 19.39 0.00
C PRO A 263 -10.40 20.13 -0.27
N ALA A 264 -9.41 19.92 0.60
CA ALA A 264 -8.10 20.56 0.44
C ALA A 264 -7.35 20.03 -0.79
N ARG A 265 -7.41 18.71 -1.02
CA ARG A 265 -6.78 18.08 -2.20
C ARG A 265 -7.49 18.48 -3.49
N ALA A 266 -8.81 18.56 -3.50
CA ALA A 266 -9.60 19.00 -4.66
C ALA A 266 -9.30 20.45 -5.02
N LYS A 267 -9.25 21.36 -4.03
CA LYS A 267 -8.85 22.76 -4.22
C LYS A 267 -7.46 22.85 -4.85
N ARG A 268 -6.49 22.11 -4.30
CA ARG A 268 -5.12 22.06 -4.83
C ARG A 268 -5.07 21.55 -6.26
N ALA A 269 -5.74 20.43 -6.54
CA ALA A 269 -5.79 19.84 -7.87
C ALA A 269 -6.60 20.66 -8.89
N GLY A 270 -7.42 21.63 -8.46
CA GLY A 270 -8.37 22.33 -9.33
C GLY A 270 -9.61 21.51 -9.69
N ALA A 271 -9.90 20.48 -8.91
CA ALA A 271 -11.03 19.58 -9.15
C ALA A 271 -12.29 20.06 -8.42
N ARG A 272 -13.46 19.81 -9.03
CA ARG A 272 -14.76 19.98 -8.39
C ARG A 272 -15.28 18.61 -7.95
N ILE A 273 -15.26 18.34 -6.65
CA ILE A 273 -15.77 17.11 -6.06
C ILE A 273 -16.82 17.48 -5.01
N THR A 274 -18.03 16.94 -5.16
CA THR A 274 -19.11 17.11 -4.18
C THR A 274 -19.05 15.96 -3.17
N LEU A 275 -19.07 16.28 -1.88
CA LEU A 275 -19.13 15.26 -0.83
C LEU A 275 -20.58 14.90 -0.53
N ALA A 276 -20.91 13.62 -0.57
CA ALA A 276 -22.18 13.11 -0.08
C ALA A 276 -22.05 12.68 1.39
N PRO A 277 -23.05 12.96 2.24
CA PRO A 277 -23.03 12.46 3.62
C PRO A 277 -23.20 10.93 3.64
N PRO A 278 -22.76 10.25 4.71
CA PRO A 278 -22.92 8.80 4.85
C PRO A 278 -24.37 8.36 4.62
N GLY A 279 -24.59 7.44 3.69
CA GLY A 279 -25.93 6.95 3.31
C GLY A 279 -26.77 7.94 2.48
N GLY A 280 -26.27 9.14 2.22
CA GLY A 280 -26.98 10.21 1.49
C GLY A 280 -26.67 10.27 -0.01
N VAL A 281 -26.21 9.17 -0.61
CA VAL A 281 -26.04 9.10 -2.07
C VAL A 281 -27.43 9.03 -2.72
N SER A 282 -27.73 9.99 -3.59
CA SER A 282 -28.99 10.01 -4.34
C SER A 282 -28.74 10.07 -5.85
N GLY A 283 -29.67 9.49 -6.60
CA GLY A 283 -29.61 9.46 -8.06
C GLY A 283 -28.82 8.29 -8.64
N MET A 284 -28.73 8.31 -9.98
CA MET A 284 -28.02 7.34 -10.79
C MET A 284 -26.83 8.00 -11.47
N PHE A 285 -25.77 7.22 -11.67
CA PHE A 285 -24.49 7.67 -12.17
C PHE A 285 -24.09 6.83 -13.37
N ASP A 286 -23.40 7.48 -14.30
CA ASP A 286 -22.94 6.84 -15.52
C ASP A 286 -21.73 5.94 -15.22
N LEU A 287 -20.96 6.27 -14.17
CA LEU A 287 -19.91 5.44 -13.58
C LEU A 287 -20.00 5.47 -12.05
N VAL A 288 -20.00 4.29 -11.43
CA VAL A 288 -19.81 4.12 -9.99
C VAL A 288 -18.48 3.40 -9.77
N MET A 289 -17.60 3.97 -8.95
CA MET A 289 -16.37 3.34 -8.49
C MET A 289 -16.55 2.84 -7.06
N VAL A 290 -16.00 1.67 -6.79
CA VAL A 290 -15.95 1.05 -5.46
C VAL A 290 -14.52 0.63 -5.19
N ASP A 291 -13.77 1.48 -4.47
CA ASP A 291 -12.48 1.11 -3.87
C ASP A 291 -12.74 0.44 -2.51
N ALA A 292 -13.03 -0.86 -2.56
CA ALA A 292 -13.61 -1.55 -1.42
C ALA A 292 -12.61 -1.68 -0.26
N PRO A 293 -13.08 -1.56 1.01
CA PRO A 293 -12.27 -1.96 2.15
C PRO A 293 -11.87 -3.44 1.99
N CYS A 294 -10.58 -3.73 2.13
CA CYS A 294 -9.99 -5.05 1.92
C CYS A 294 -8.82 -5.30 2.87
N SER A 295 -8.22 -6.48 2.80
CA SER A 295 -7.04 -6.87 3.60
C SER A 295 -5.83 -5.97 3.37
N GLY A 296 -5.78 -5.29 2.22
CA GLY A 296 -4.62 -4.51 1.79
C GLY A 296 -3.41 -5.36 1.45
N SER A 297 -3.60 -6.67 1.17
CA SER A 297 -2.50 -7.63 0.99
C SER A 297 -1.53 -7.29 -0.13
N GLY A 298 -1.95 -6.52 -1.14
CA GLY A 298 -1.07 -5.98 -2.18
C GLY A 298 -0.19 -4.82 -1.75
N THR A 299 -0.45 -4.22 -0.59
CA THR A 299 0.24 -3.02 -0.08
C THR A 299 1.04 -3.29 1.20
N TRP A 300 1.10 -4.53 1.69
CA TRP A 300 1.75 -4.85 2.96
C TRP A 300 3.24 -4.52 3.02
N ARG A 301 3.97 -4.41 1.90
CA ARG A 301 5.33 -3.87 1.95
C ARG A 301 5.42 -2.38 2.35
N ARG A 302 4.31 -1.64 2.28
CA ARG A 302 4.16 -0.28 2.84
C ARG A 302 3.75 -0.31 4.32
N THR A 303 2.92 -1.27 4.70
CA THR A 303 2.39 -1.44 6.06
C THR A 303 2.59 -2.89 6.55
N PRO A 304 3.84 -3.32 6.80
CA PRO A 304 4.19 -4.74 6.94
C PRO A 304 3.74 -5.40 8.24
N ASP A 305 3.38 -4.62 9.25
CA ASP A 305 2.75 -5.14 10.46
C ASP A 305 1.30 -5.59 10.21
N ALA A 306 0.61 -5.01 9.20
CA ALA A 306 -0.78 -5.32 8.90
C ALA A 306 -0.99 -6.79 8.50
N LYS A 307 -0.06 -7.40 7.77
CA LYS A 307 -0.15 -8.81 7.37
C LYS A 307 -0.25 -9.76 8.55
N TRP A 308 0.48 -9.45 9.63
CA TRP A 308 0.54 -10.28 10.84
C TRP A 308 -0.64 -10.05 11.80
N ARG A 309 -1.38 -8.95 11.62
CA ARG A 309 -2.60 -8.67 12.40
C ARG A 309 -3.87 -9.21 11.75
N LEU A 310 -3.84 -9.54 10.46
CA LEU A 310 -5.00 -10.11 9.78
C LEU A 310 -5.29 -11.50 10.34
N THR A 311 -6.54 -11.73 10.74
CA THR A 311 -7.04 -13.05 11.17
C THR A 311 -8.01 -13.61 10.12
N PRO A 312 -8.26 -14.94 10.11
CA PRO A 312 -9.27 -15.55 9.24
C PRO A 312 -10.65 -14.90 9.39
N GLU A 313 -11.07 -14.59 10.62
CA GLU A 313 -12.38 -13.98 10.91
C GLU A 313 -12.44 -12.55 10.40
N ALA A 314 -11.34 -11.79 10.52
CA ALA A 314 -11.25 -10.45 9.98
C ALA A 314 -11.34 -10.44 8.44
N LEU A 315 -10.66 -11.38 7.78
CA LEU A 315 -10.76 -11.55 6.33
C LEU A 315 -12.18 -11.93 5.91
N ALA A 316 -12.82 -12.88 6.60
CA ALA A 316 -14.21 -13.26 6.32
C ALA A 316 -15.20 -12.09 6.48
N ARG A 317 -15.01 -11.24 7.49
CA ARG A 317 -15.81 -10.01 7.65
C ARG A 317 -15.61 -9.03 6.50
N LEU A 318 -14.38 -8.85 6.02
CA LEU A 318 -14.09 -7.99 4.87
C LEU A 318 -14.78 -8.51 3.60
N VAL A 319 -14.68 -9.81 3.33
CA VAL A 319 -15.34 -10.49 2.21
C VAL A 319 -16.87 -10.30 2.25
N GLY A 320 -17.48 -10.38 3.44
CA GLY A 320 -18.91 -10.11 3.62
C GLY A 320 -19.28 -8.64 3.38
N LEU A 321 -18.52 -7.72 3.97
CA LEU A 321 -18.71 -6.27 3.81
C LEU A 321 -18.56 -5.83 2.35
N GLN A 322 -17.61 -6.40 1.61
CA GLN A 322 -17.41 -6.12 0.18
C GLN A 322 -18.66 -6.46 -0.64
N GLN A 323 -19.33 -7.59 -0.36
CA GLN A 323 -20.59 -7.96 -1.02
C GLN A 323 -21.72 -6.98 -0.73
N GLU A 324 -21.84 -6.52 0.52
CA GLU A 324 -22.85 -5.53 0.94
C GLU A 324 -22.62 -4.19 0.23
N ILE A 325 -21.38 -3.71 0.22
CA ILE A 325 -20.97 -2.48 -0.46
C ILE A 325 -21.24 -2.59 -1.96
N LEU A 326 -20.84 -3.69 -2.60
CA LEU A 326 -21.02 -3.89 -4.03
C LEU A 326 -22.50 -3.88 -4.41
N ALA A 327 -23.35 -4.56 -3.62
CA ALA A 327 -24.79 -4.54 -3.81
C ALA A 327 -25.40 -3.14 -3.61
N ALA A 328 -24.94 -2.40 -2.60
CA ALA A 328 -25.43 -1.05 -2.33
C ALA A 328 -25.04 -0.06 -3.45
N ALA A 329 -23.76 -0.06 -3.85
CA ALA A 329 -23.22 0.78 -4.91
C ALA A 329 -23.87 0.51 -6.27
N ALA A 330 -24.15 -0.76 -6.58
CA ALA A 330 -24.78 -1.18 -7.82
C ALA A 330 -26.14 -0.52 -8.09
N ARG A 331 -26.90 -0.19 -7.04
CA ARG A 331 -28.21 0.50 -7.16
C ARG A 331 -28.08 1.91 -7.75
N HIS A 332 -26.90 2.51 -7.64
CA HIS A 332 -26.60 3.85 -8.15
C HIS A 332 -26.10 3.84 -9.59
N VAL A 333 -25.92 2.68 -10.23
CA VAL A 333 -25.44 2.61 -11.62
C VAL A 333 -26.62 2.84 -12.56
N ALA A 334 -26.56 3.85 -13.43
CA ALA A 334 -27.59 4.08 -14.45
C ALA A 334 -27.74 2.88 -15.42
N PRO A 335 -28.90 2.67 -16.07
CA PRO A 335 -29.00 1.70 -17.16
C PRO A 335 -27.96 2.01 -18.25
N GLY A 336 -27.19 1.00 -18.67
CA GLY A 336 -26.04 1.18 -19.57
C GLY A 336 -24.81 1.84 -18.93
N GLY A 337 -24.85 2.15 -17.63
CA GLY A 337 -23.73 2.65 -16.86
C GLY A 337 -22.72 1.56 -16.50
N ALA A 338 -21.59 1.97 -15.92
CA ALA A 338 -20.53 1.08 -15.50
C ALA A 338 -20.32 1.09 -13.98
N LEU A 339 -19.86 -0.04 -13.46
CA LEU A 339 -19.40 -0.22 -12.09
C LEU A 339 -17.94 -0.68 -12.13
N LEU A 340 -17.03 0.09 -11.54
CA LEU A 340 -15.63 -0.26 -11.40
C LEU A 340 -15.36 -0.68 -9.95
N TYR A 341 -15.20 -1.98 -9.73
CA TYR A 341 -14.80 -2.52 -8.44
C TYR A 341 -13.28 -2.64 -8.36
N MET A 342 -12.70 -2.26 -7.23
CA MET A 342 -11.27 -2.22 -7.01
C MET A 342 -10.93 -2.64 -5.59
N THR A 343 -9.79 -3.31 -5.44
CA THR A 343 -9.16 -3.55 -4.15
C THR A 343 -7.65 -3.42 -4.26
N CYS A 344 -6.98 -3.22 -3.13
CA CYS A 344 -5.53 -3.39 -3.02
C CYS A 344 -5.17 -4.77 -2.40
N SER A 345 -5.93 -5.81 -2.77
CA SER A 345 -5.72 -7.19 -2.32
C SER A 345 -5.14 -8.09 -3.42
N LEU A 346 -4.34 -9.07 -3.00
CA LEU A 346 -3.84 -10.18 -3.81
C LEU A 346 -4.75 -11.43 -3.71
N LEU A 347 -5.74 -11.43 -2.82
CA LEU A 347 -6.56 -12.59 -2.51
C LEU A 347 -7.77 -12.68 -3.44
N ASP A 348 -7.99 -13.84 -4.07
CA ASP A 348 -9.11 -14.02 -4.99
C ASP A 348 -10.47 -13.92 -4.30
N CYS A 349 -10.53 -14.29 -3.01
CA CYS A 349 -11.74 -14.19 -2.18
C CYS A 349 -12.24 -12.74 -2.00
N GLU A 350 -11.37 -11.74 -2.16
CA GLU A 350 -11.68 -10.31 -2.16
C GLU A 350 -11.76 -9.72 -3.57
N ASN A 351 -11.45 -10.51 -4.62
CA ASN A 351 -11.26 -10.04 -5.99
C ASN A 351 -12.22 -10.77 -6.94
N GLY A 352 -11.70 -11.67 -7.78
CA GLY A 352 -12.47 -12.36 -8.80
C GLY A 352 -13.63 -13.16 -8.21
N ALA A 353 -13.47 -13.76 -7.03
CA ALA A 353 -14.56 -14.49 -6.38
C ALA A 353 -15.71 -13.56 -5.97
N GLN A 354 -15.41 -12.33 -5.54
CA GLN A 354 -16.45 -11.32 -5.23
C GLN A 354 -17.25 -10.98 -6.48
N ILE A 355 -16.55 -10.79 -7.61
CA ILE A 355 -17.16 -10.41 -8.88
C ILE A 355 -18.00 -11.54 -9.46
N ARG A 356 -17.46 -12.77 -9.51
CA ARG A 356 -18.20 -13.95 -10.00
C ARG A 356 -19.51 -14.14 -9.23
N ARG A 357 -19.47 -14.08 -7.89
CA ARG A 357 -20.67 -14.14 -7.05
C ARG A 357 -21.65 -13.01 -7.31
N PHE A 358 -21.15 -11.80 -7.57
CA PHE A 358 -22.01 -10.64 -7.79
C PHE A 358 -22.78 -10.71 -9.12
N VAL A 359 -22.12 -11.17 -10.20
CA VAL A 359 -22.73 -11.21 -11.53
C VAL A 359 -23.69 -12.38 -11.74
N GLU A 360 -23.66 -13.40 -10.89
CA GLU A 360 -24.62 -14.52 -10.88
C GLU A 360 -26.09 -14.06 -10.81
N ARG A 361 -26.35 -12.86 -10.29
CA ARG A 361 -27.70 -12.26 -10.23
C ARG A 361 -28.26 -11.86 -11.60
N GLY A 362 -27.44 -11.83 -12.65
CA GLY A 362 -27.87 -11.51 -14.01
C GLY A 362 -28.22 -10.04 -14.27
N ILE A 363 -27.81 -9.12 -13.37
CA ILE A 363 -28.05 -7.66 -13.52
C ILE A 363 -26.83 -6.96 -14.14
N PHE A 364 -25.64 -7.53 -13.96
CA PHE A 364 -24.37 -6.98 -14.43
C PHE A 364 -23.60 -8.03 -15.22
N GLY A 365 -22.89 -7.61 -16.25
CA GLY A 365 -21.93 -8.42 -16.97
C GLY A 365 -20.50 -7.93 -16.75
N ILE A 366 -19.54 -8.85 -16.75
CA ILE A 366 -18.10 -8.54 -16.69
C ILE A 366 -17.66 -8.00 -18.05
N VAL A 367 -17.02 -6.84 -18.06
CA VAL A 367 -16.37 -6.27 -19.26
C VAL A 367 -14.91 -6.67 -19.29
N ALA A 368 -14.20 -6.45 -18.19
CA ALA A 368 -12.78 -6.75 -18.05
C ALA A 368 -12.40 -6.93 -16.58
N GLU A 369 -11.37 -7.75 -16.34
CA GLU A 369 -10.73 -7.92 -15.05
C GLU A 369 -9.22 -7.73 -15.22
N HIS A 370 -8.60 -7.00 -14.29
CA HIS A 370 -7.19 -6.68 -14.29
C HIS A 370 -6.60 -7.00 -12.92
N ARG A 371 -5.54 -7.83 -12.92
CA ARG A 371 -4.74 -8.12 -11.75
C ARG A 371 -3.36 -7.49 -11.93
N PHE A 372 -3.03 -6.58 -11.03
CA PHE A 372 -1.72 -5.95 -10.95
C PHE A 372 -0.95 -6.64 -9.82
N LEU A 373 0.20 -7.21 -10.15
CA LEU A 373 1.05 -7.88 -9.17
C LEU A 373 2.31 -7.06 -8.93
N PRO A 374 2.90 -7.12 -7.72
CA PRO A 374 4.16 -6.45 -7.41
C PRO A 374 5.33 -7.22 -8.04
N LEU A 375 5.35 -7.31 -9.37
CA LEU A 375 6.37 -8.00 -10.15
C LEU A 375 7.23 -6.99 -10.91
N GLY A 376 8.42 -7.44 -11.33
CA GLY A 376 9.45 -6.62 -11.97
C GLY A 376 10.63 -6.33 -11.03
N PRO A 377 11.58 -5.49 -11.47
CA PRO A 377 12.67 -5.03 -10.61
C PRO A 377 12.12 -4.43 -9.31
N ALA A 378 12.74 -4.71 -8.17
CA ALA A 378 12.19 -4.32 -6.85
C ALA A 378 11.98 -2.81 -6.72
N GLU A 379 12.85 -2.04 -7.36
CA GLU A 379 12.84 -0.58 -7.47
C GLU A 379 11.76 -0.03 -8.41
N GLU A 380 11.08 -0.89 -9.18
CA GLU A 380 10.05 -0.55 -10.18
C GLU A 380 8.68 -1.16 -9.86
N ALA A 381 8.63 -2.27 -9.13
CA ALA A 381 7.39 -2.97 -8.84
C ALA A 381 6.36 -2.04 -8.17
N ALA A 382 5.17 -1.90 -8.76
CA ALA A 382 4.00 -1.26 -8.17
C ALA A 382 3.39 -2.16 -7.08
N ASP A 383 2.35 -1.67 -6.39
CA ASP A 383 1.65 -2.50 -5.40
C ASP A 383 0.75 -3.56 -6.07
N GLY A 384 0.37 -4.57 -5.29
CA GLY A 384 -0.69 -5.49 -5.68
C GLY A 384 -2.05 -4.80 -5.71
N PHE A 385 -2.80 -4.98 -6.79
CA PHE A 385 -4.08 -4.33 -6.98
C PHE A 385 -4.99 -5.16 -7.89
N TYR A 386 -6.30 -4.98 -7.76
CA TYR A 386 -7.29 -5.60 -8.62
C TYR A 386 -8.32 -4.57 -9.09
N ALA A 387 -8.76 -4.69 -10.33
CA ALA A 387 -9.83 -3.89 -10.90
C ALA A 387 -10.75 -4.75 -11.78
N ALA A 388 -12.05 -4.62 -11.59
CA ALA A 388 -13.06 -5.24 -12.43
C ALA A 388 -14.05 -4.21 -12.94
N GLN A 389 -14.15 -4.12 -14.26
CA GLN A 389 -15.13 -3.29 -14.93
C GLN A 389 -16.37 -4.12 -15.24
N LEU A 390 -17.51 -3.67 -14.73
CA LEU A 390 -18.81 -4.28 -14.96
C LEU A 390 -19.70 -3.28 -15.70
N HIS A 391 -20.61 -3.80 -16.52
CA HIS A 391 -21.67 -3.00 -17.16
C HIS A 391 -23.02 -3.46 -16.65
N ARG A 392 -23.93 -2.52 -16.41
CA ARG A 392 -25.31 -2.84 -16.04
C ARG A 392 -26.05 -3.30 -17.29
N LEU A 393 -26.58 -4.52 -17.25
CA LEU A 393 -27.45 -5.07 -18.30
C LEU A 393 -28.77 -4.27 -18.34
N ARG A 394 -29.35 -4.15 -19.53
CA ARG A 394 -30.51 -3.29 -19.78
C ARG A 394 -31.76 -3.71 -19.02
#